data_AF-Q19VI2-F1
#
_entry.id   AF-Q19VI2-F1
#
_cell.length_a   1.000
_cell.length_b   1.000
_cell.length_c   1.000
_cell.angle_alpha   90.00
_cell.angle_beta   90.00
_cell.angle_gamma   90.00
#
_symmetry.space_group_name_H-M   'P 1'
#
loop_
_entity.id
_entity.type
_entity.pdbx_description
1 polymer ?
#
loop_
_entity_poly.entity_id
_entity_poly.type
_entity_poly.pdbx_seq_one_letter_code
_entity_poly.pdbx_strand_id
1 'polypeptide(L)'
;NDPIFLVLHAFTDAIFDEWMRKSVPPNSSFPDEMAPIGHNRDYNMVPFFPPVTNEEIYVASDQLGYSYAISLDENDGNPVFVVRTTLTGIFMGLLAVLMVVVVYMLHRRRKHGFEPLIQYNRKYIDNS
;
A
#
# COMPACT_ATOMS: atom_id res chain seq x y z
N ASN A 1 -24.47 -11.10 -20.80
CA ASN A 1 -25.54 -10.08 -20.82
C ASN A 1 -25.92 -9.61 -19.42
N ASP A 2 -24.96 -9.50 -18.52
CA ASP A 2 -25.20 -8.93 -17.18
C ASP A 2 -24.92 -7.42 -17.26
N PRO A 3 -25.83 -6.53 -16.81
CA PRO A 3 -25.56 -5.09 -16.77
C PRO A 3 -24.32 -4.70 -15.95
N ILE A 4 -23.86 -5.55 -15.03
CA ILE A 4 -22.61 -5.34 -14.28
C ILE A 4 -21.41 -5.19 -15.23
N PHE A 5 -21.43 -5.84 -16.40
CA PHE A 5 -20.37 -5.72 -17.40
C PHE A 5 -20.10 -4.27 -17.80
N LEU A 6 -21.15 -3.46 -17.97
CA LEU A 6 -21.02 -2.06 -18.38
C LEU A 6 -20.36 -1.22 -17.29
N VAL A 7 -20.78 -1.38 -16.03
CA VAL A 7 -20.21 -0.64 -14.89
C VAL A 7 -18.75 -1.05 -14.67
N LEU A 8 -18.46 -2.35 -14.79
CA LEU A 8 -17.11 -2.88 -14.67
C LEU A 8 -16.19 -2.29 -15.75
N HIS A 9 -16.61 -2.33 -17.02
CA HIS A 9 -15.79 -1.79 -18.11
C HIS A 9 -15.65 -0.27 -18.06
N ALA A 10 -16.68 0.47 -17.61
CA ALA A 10 -16.54 1.91 -17.39
C ALA A 10 -15.50 2.23 -16.30
N PHE A 11 -15.43 1.42 -15.24
CA PHE A 11 -14.40 1.57 -14.21
C PHE A 11 -13.00 1.18 -14.71
N THR A 12 -12.89 0.10 -15.49
CA THR A 12 -11.63 -0.29 -16.14
C THR A 12 -11.13 0.80 -17.08
N ASP A 13 -12.01 1.42 -17.86
CA ASP A 13 -11.65 2.54 -18.74
C ASP A 13 -11.21 3.78 -17.96
N ALA A 14 -11.83 4.06 -16.81
CA ALA A 14 -11.40 5.16 -15.94
C ALA A 14 -9.97 4.97 -15.40
N ILE A 15 -9.58 3.72 -15.08
CA ILE A 15 -8.19 3.40 -14.70
C ILE A 15 -7.24 3.60 -15.87
N PHE A 16 -7.65 3.17 -17.07
CA PHE A 16 -6.86 3.34 -18.29
C PHE A 16 -6.63 4.82 -18.64
N ASP A 17 -7.68 5.64 -18.54
CA ASP A 17 -7.60 7.10 -18.74
C ASP A 17 -6.64 7.78 -17.75
N GLU A 18 -6.74 7.44 -16.45
CA GLU A 18 -5.83 7.99 -15.44
C GLU A 18 -4.37 7.58 -15.70
N TRP A 19 -4.15 6.33 -16.13
CA TRP A 19 -2.82 5.86 -16.52
C TRP A 19 -2.27 6.64 -17.73
N MET A 20 -3.09 6.89 -18.76
CA MET A 20 -2.69 7.67 -19.92
C MET A 20 -2.30 9.10 -19.53
N ARG A 21 -3.09 9.76 -18.69
CA ARG A 21 -2.82 11.12 -18.19
C ARG A 21 -1.54 11.21 -17.37
N LYS A 22 -1.27 10.21 -16.51
CA LYS A 22 -0.07 10.19 -15.64
C LYS A 22 1.20 9.78 -16.37
N SER A 23 1.11 8.77 -17.22
CA SER A 23 2.29 8.10 -17.79
C SER A 23 2.73 8.71 -19.12
N VAL A 24 1.84 9.40 -19.83
CA VAL A 24 2.05 9.96 -21.18
C VAL A 24 2.81 8.95 -22.06
N PRO A 25 2.18 7.80 -22.36
CA PRO A 25 2.89 6.68 -22.94
C PRO A 25 3.55 7.07 -24.27
N PRO A 26 4.82 6.67 -24.49
CA PRO A 26 5.48 6.95 -25.76
C PRO A 26 4.76 6.22 -26.89
N ASN A 27 4.86 6.72 -28.11
CA ASN A 27 4.31 6.05 -29.29
C ASN A 27 4.85 4.62 -29.49
N SER A 28 5.85 4.13 -28.77
CA SER A 28 6.30 2.73 -28.85
C SER A 28 5.63 1.79 -27.83
N SER A 29 4.77 2.29 -26.95
CA SER A 29 4.11 1.46 -25.92
C SER A 29 3.11 0.46 -26.51
N PHE A 30 2.55 0.78 -27.67
CA PHE A 30 1.56 -0.03 -28.37
C PHE A 30 2.17 -0.60 -29.65
N PRO A 31 2.20 -1.93 -29.84
CA PRO A 31 2.95 -2.56 -30.92
C PRO A 31 2.30 -2.34 -32.29
N ASP A 32 3.12 -1.98 -33.27
CA ASP A 32 2.70 -1.85 -34.68
C ASP A 32 2.51 -3.24 -35.32
N GLU A 33 3.35 -4.20 -34.94
CA GLU A 33 3.37 -5.56 -35.49
C GLU A 33 3.63 -6.62 -34.40
N MET A 34 3.42 -7.89 -34.77
CA MET A 34 3.64 -9.08 -33.93
C MET A 34 2.77 -9.18 -32.67
N ALA A 35 1.75 -8.33 -32.52
CA ALA A 35 0.71 -8.57 -31.54
C ALA A 35 -0.18 -9.75 -32.01
N PRO A 36 -0.93 -10.38 -31.09
CA PRO A 36 -1.98 -11.31 -31.47
C PRO A 36 -2.94 -10.69 -32.50
N ILE A 37 -3.51 -11.53 -33.36
CA ILE A 37 -4.45 -11.07 -34.39
C ILE A 37 -5.53 -10.15 -33.80
N GLY A 38 -5.77 -9.01 -34.44
CA GLY A 38 -6.72 -7.99 -33.96
C GLY A 38 -6.13 -6.92 -33.04
N HIS A 39 -4.90 -7.07 -32.55
CA HIS A 39 -4.33 -6.21 -31.49
C HIS A 39 -3.17 -5.32 -31.94
N ASN A 40 -2.80 -5.36 -33.23
CA ASN A 40 -1.82 -4.39 -33.77
C ASN A 40 -2.44 -2.99 -33.77
N ARG A 41 -1.61 -1.96 -33.60
CA ARG A 41 -2.03 -0.54 -33.61
C ARG A 41 -2.97 -0.18 -34.76
N ASP A 42 -2.56 -0.52 -35.98
CA ASP A 42 -3.25 -0.08 -37.20
C ASP A 42 -4.44 -0.97 -37.57
N TYR A 43 -4.77 -1.97 -36.75
CA TYR A 43 -5.89 -2.85 -37.03
C TYR A 43 -7.21 -2.22 -36.63
N ASN A 44 -8.21 -2.40 -37.48
CA ASN A 44 -9.58 -2.05 -37.18
C ASN A 44 -10.11 -2.97 -36.07
N MET A 45 -10.70 -2.37 -35.05
CA MET A 45 -11.40 -3.11 -34.01
C MET A 45 -12.65 -3.76 -34.59
N VAL A 46 -12.67 -5.08 -34.55
CA VAL A 46 -13.80 -5.88 -35.03
C VAL A 46 -14.85 -6.01 -33.91
N PRO A 47 -16.15 -5.97 -34.21
CA PRO A 47 -16.80 -5.76 -35.51
C PRO A 47 -17.37 -4.34 -35.67
N PHE A 48 -16.68 -3.29 -35.23
CA PHE A 48 -17.23 -1.92 -35.27
C PHE A 48 -17.38 -1.40 -36.71
N PHE A 49 -18.44 -0.60 -36.95
CA PHE A 49 -18.69 0.08 -38.22
C PHE A 49 -19.20 1.52 -37.97
N PRO A 50 -18.63 2.57 -38.61
CA PRO A 50 -17.51 2.52 -39.57
C PRO A 50 -16.23 1.95 -38.93
N PRO A 51 -15.26 1.47 -39.73
CA PRO A 51 -14.02 0.92 -39.19
C PRO A 51 -13.29 1.96 -38.33
N VAL A 52 -12.87 1.55 -37.13
CA VAL A 52 -12.11 2.36 -36.16
C VAL A 52 -10.86 1.58 -35.79
N THR A 53 -9.69 2.19 -35.91
CA THR A 53 -8.41 1.56 -35.54
C THR A 53 -8.19 1.54 -34.03
N ASN A 54 -7.31 0.66 -33.55
CA ASN A 54 -6.93 0.67 -32.13
C ASN A 54 -6.22 1.99 -31.74
N GLU A 55 -5.47 2.61 -32.66
CA GLU A 55 -4.81 3.90 -32.41
C GLU A 55 -5.80 5.04 -32.12
N GLU A 56 -6.93 5.07 -32.83
CA GLU A 56 -7.95 6.12 -32.67
C GLU A 56 -8.57 6.17 -31.26
N ILE A 57 -8.55 5.05 -30.54
CA ILE A 57 -9.05 4.98 -29.15
C ILE A 57 -7.93 4.94 -28.11
N TYR A 58 -6.67 4.89 -28.54
CA TYR A 58 -5.50 4.94 -27.65
C TYR A 58 -5.13 6.38 -27.31
N VAL A 59 -6.12 7.13 -26.81
CA VAL A 59 -6.07 8.56 -26.53
C VAL A 59 -6.80 8.86 -25.23
N ALA A 60 -6.42 9.95 -24.56
CA ALA A 60 -7.09 10.36 -23.33
C ALA A 60 -8.59 10.67 -23.57
N SER A 61 -9.41 10.41 -22.55
CA SER A 61 -10.88 10.50 -22.65
C SER A 61 -11.37 11.90 -23.03
N ASP A 62 -10.59 12.94 -22.71
CA ASP A 62 -10.87 14.32 -23.08
C ASP A 62 -10.89 14.54 -24.60
N GLN A 63 -10.04 13.82 -25.35
CA GLN A 63 -10.02 13.82 -26.81
C GLN A 63 -11.25 13.12 -27.41
N LEU A 64 -11.89 12.24 -26.64
CA LEU A 64 -13.11 11.51 -27.00
C LEU A 64 -14.39 12.20 -26.49
N GLY A 65 -14.26 13.31 -25.76
CA GLY A 65 -15.38 14.13 -25.29
C GLY A 65 -16.08 13.63 -24.03
N TYR A 66 -15.43 12.77 -23.24
CA TYR A 66 -15.93 12.34 -21.93
C TYR A 66 -14.85 12.46 -20.85
N SER A 67 -15.26 12.35 -19.58
CA SER A 67 -14.34 12.37 -18.44
C SER A 67 -14.96 11.65 -17.26
N TYR A 68 -14.12 11.13 -16.37
CA TYR A 68 -14.54 10.42 -15.17
C TYR A 68 -14.44 11.29 -13.93
N ALA A 69 -15.56 11.41 -13.21
CA ALA A 69 -15.59 12.04 -11.88
C ALA A 69 -15.11 11.05 -10.80
N ILE A 70 -13.87 10.57 -10.94
CA ILE A 70 -13.25 9.65 -9.99
C ILE A 70 -11.88 10.18 -9.57
N SER A 71 -11.58 10.05 -8.28
CA SER A 71 -10.25 10.31 -7.74
C SER A 71 -9.59 8.96 -7.48
N LEU A 72 -8.77 8.50 -8.42
CA LEU A 72 -7.93 7.31 -8.28
C LEU A 72 -6.61 7.65 -7.57
N ASP A 73 -6.65 8.65 -6.69
CA ASP A 73 -5.50 9.09 -5.92
C ASP A 73 -4.98 7.88 -5.15
N GLU A 74 -3.84 7.37 -5.61
CA GLU A 74 -3.02 6.51 -4.79
C GLU A 74 -2.61 7.37 -3.60
N ASN A 75 -2.33 6.78 -2.45
CA ASN A 75 -1.93 7.50 -1.26
C ASN A 75 -0.52 8.10 -1.46
N ASP A 76 -0.36 9.00 -2.42
CA ASP A 76 0.85 9.61 -2.92
C ASP A 76 1.32 10.61 -1.87
N GLY A 77 1.95 10.07 -0.83
CA GLY A 77 2.71 10.85 0.13
C GLY A 77 1.89 11.93 0.83
N ASN A 78 0.60 11.68 1.13
CA ASN A 78 -0.17 12.60 1.95
C ASN A 78 0.66 12.87 3.22
N PRO A 79 1.19 14.09 3.45
CA PRO A 79 2.15 14.33 4.51
C PRO A 79 1.56 13.96 5.87
N VAL A 80 0.23 14.07 5.99
CA VAL A 80 -0.54 13.61 7.15
C VAL A 80 -0.44 12.10 7.34
N PHE A 81 -0.48 11.28 6.29
CA PHE A 81 -0.36 9.83 6.37
C PHE A 81 1.06 9.40 6.77
N VAL A 82 2.09 9.98 6.15
CA VAL A 82 3.50 9.70 6.48
C VAL A 82 3.85 10.15 7.90
N VAL A 83 3.36 11.30 8.34
CA VAL A 83 3.53 11.78 9.72
C VAL A 83 2.79 10.86 10.70
N ARG A 84 1.60 10.36 10.37
CA ARG A 84 0.83 9.46 11.25
C ARG A 84 1.49 8.09 11.44
N THR A 85 2.04 7.50 10.38
CA THR A 85 2.70 6.18 10.47
C THR A 85 4.01 6.26 11.25
N THR A 86 4.82 7.30 11.03
CA THR A 86 6.08 7.52 11.75
C THR A 86 5.88 7.80 13.24
N LEU A 87 4.90 8.64 13.62
CA LEU A 87 4.59 8.90 15.02
C LEU A 87 4.17 7.63 15.77
N THR A 88 3.34 6.80 15.14
CA THR A 88 2.83 5.55 15.73
C THR A 88 3.97 4.55 15.96
N GLY A 89 4.90 4.42 15.01
CA GLY A 89 6.06 3.54 15.13
C GLY A 89 6.99 3.95 16.27
N ILE A 90 7.27 5.26 16.40
CA ILE A 90 8.13 5.79 17.48
C ILE A 90 7.48 5.57 18.84
N PHE A 91 6.18 5.87 18.98
CA PHE A 91 5.46 5.66 20.24
C PHE A 91 5.45 4.19 20.67
N MET A 92 5.17 3.27 19.73
CA MET A 92 5.18 1.83 20.00
C MET A 92 6.57 1.33 20.39
N GLY A 93 7.62 1.80 19.71
CA GLY A 93 9.01 1.45 20.04
C GLY A 93 9.42 1.94 21.44
N LEU A 94 9.12 3.20 21.77
CA LEU A 94 9.41 3.76 23.10
C LEU A 94 8.66 3.02 24.21
N LEU A 95 7.38 2.69 23.97
CA LEU A 95 6.57 1.96 24.94
C LEU A 95 7.10 0.54 25.18
N ALA A 96 7.55 -0.15 24.12
CA ALA A 96 8.19 -1.45 24.23
C ALA A 96 9.51 -1.39 25.01
N VAL A 97 10.37 -0.41 24.74
CA VAL A 97 11.64 -0.22 25.48
C VAL A 97 11.36 0.09 26.95
N LEU A 98 10.41 0.97 27.25
CA LEU A 98 10.03 1.28 28.63
C LEU A 98 9.51 0.04 29.34
N MET A 99 8.68 -0.78 28.69
CA MET A 99 8.20 -2.03 29.26
C MET A 99 9.35 -2.98 29.58
N VAL A 100 10.32 -3.15 28.68
CA VAL A 100 11.52 -3.98 28.90
C VAL A 100 12.35 -3.46 30.09
N VAL A 101 12.55 -2.14 30.19
CA VAL A 101 13.27 -1.53 31.32
C VAL A 101 12.54 -1.77 32.64
N VAL A 102 11.22 -1.60 32.67
CA VAL A 102 10.40 -1.88 33.86
C VAL A 102 10.51 -3.35 34.24
N VAL A 103 10.37 -4.27 33.30
CA VAL A 103 10.52 -5.72 33.54
C VAL A 103 11.93 -6.03 34.06
N TYR A 104 12.97 -5.44 33.47
CA TYR A 104 14.35 -5.60 33.92
C TYR A 104 14.56 -5.08 35.35
N MET A 105 14.02 -3.90 35.67
CA MET A 105 14.08 -3.34 37.03
C MET A 105 13.31 -4.19 38.04
N LEU A 106 12.13 -4.68 37.69
CA LEU A 106 11.34 -5.57 38.54
C LEU A 106 12.08 -6.90 38.76
N HIS A 107 12.71 -7.44 37.72
CA HIS A 107 13.51 -8.65 37.80
C HIS A 107 14.76 -8.45 38.69
N ARG A 108 15.44 -7.30 38.55
CA ARG A 108 16.59 -6.94 39.39
C ARG A 108 16.18 -6.70 40.84
N ARG A 109 15.05 -6.03 41.10
CA ARG A 109 14.51 -5.86 42.46
C ARG A 109 14.14 -7.18 43.11
N ARG A 110 13.55 -8.13 42.37
CA ARG A 110 13.29 -9.50 42.87
C ARG A 110 14.58 -10.24 43.23
N LYS A 111 15.68 -10.02 42.50
CA LYS A 111 17.00 -10.61 42.82
C LYS A 111 17.69 -9.96 44.03
N HIS A 112 17.50 -8.66 44.26
CA HIS A 112 18.10 -7.97 45.41
C HIS A 112 17.22 -7.96 46.67
N GLY A 113 15.94 -8.33 46.57
CA GLY A 113 15.01 -8.40 47.71
C GLY A 113 15.01 -9.74 48.47
N PHE A 114 15.87 -10.69 48.10
CA PHE A 114 16.05 -11.97 48.78
C PHE A 114 17.45 -12.07 49.38
N GLU A 115 17.75 -11.20 50.35
CA GLU A 115 18.69 -11.60 51.40
C GLU A 115 17.91 -12.49 52.38
N PRO A 116 18.14 -13.81 52.43
CA PRO A 116 17.44 -14.66 53.37
C PRO A 116 17.87 -14.25 54.78
N LEU A 117 16.94 -13.65 55.55
CA LEU A 117 17.09 -13.32 56.97
C LEU A 117 17.45 -14.52 57.88
N ILE A 118 17.69 -15.70 57.29
CA ILE A 118 18.11 -16.93 57.95
C ILE A 118 19.57 -16.84 58.45
N GLN A 119 20.39 -15.90 57.94
CA GLN A 119 21.79 -15.79 58.38
C GLN A 119 21.98 -15.12 59.75
N TYR A 120 20.98 -14.38 60.26
CA TYR A 120 21.10 -13.73 61.57
C TYR A 120 20.84 -14.68 62.76
N ASN A 121 20.04 -15.74 62.57
CA ASN A 121 19.71 -16.67 63.64
C ASN A 121 20.81 -17.72 63.92
N ARG A 122 21.70 -17.97 62.96
CA ARG A 122 22.79 -18.96 63.14
C ARG A 122 23.87 -18.49 64.12
N LYS A 123 24.03 -17.18 64.31
CA LYS A 123 25.09 -16.61 65.15
C LYS A 123 24.78 -16.65 66.66
N TYR A 124 23.54 -16.98 67.04
CA TYR A 124 23.14 -17.14 68.44
C TYR A 124 23.05 -18.60 68.89
N ILE A 125 23.02 -19.55 67.96
CA ILE A 125 22.93 -20.98 68.28
C ILE A 125 24.32 -21.61 68.45
N ASP A 126 25.37 -21.08 67.80
CA ASP A 126 26.75 -21.59 67.96
C ASP A 126 27.50 -21.04 69.19
N ASN A 127 26.87 -20.18 69.99
CA ASN A 127 27.50 -19.56 71.18
C ASN A 127 26.71 -19.83 72.49
N SER A 128 25.87 -20.87 72.55
CA SER A 128 25.25 -21.36 73.80
C SER A 128 25.56 -22.83 74.04
#